data_AF-A0A7X3TYA1-F1
#
_entry.id   AF-A0A7X3TYA1-F1
#
_cell.length_a   1.000
_cell.length_b   1.000
_cell.length_c   1.000
_cell.angle_alpha   90.00
_cell.angle_beta   90.00
_cell.angle_gamma   90.00
#
_symmetry.space_group_name_H-M   'P 1'
#
loop_
_entity.id
_entity.type
_entity.pdbx_description
1 polymer ?
#
loop_
_entity_poly.entity_id
_entity_poly.type
_entity_poly.pdbx_seq_one_letter_code
_entity_poly.pdbx_strand_id
1 'polypeptide(L)'
;MAIAVIAAAGLHAAGPPPQAAEAVSTASARALLDQYCVTCHNDAGRRRGSVPVSLQSADLAAIGAEAGVWEGVVRKLRAGMMPPAGRPRPEPAVHERLVAWLEAELDRAAAASPNPGRTETFHRLNRAEYRNAVRDLLALDVDVEALLPADDASYGFDNIAGVLRLNESLMERYLAAAARISRAA
;
A
#
# COMPACT_ATOMS: atom_id res chain seq x y z
N MET A 1 -61.48 26.96 -37.57
CA MET A 1 -60.36 27.21 -36.64
C MET A 1 -59.28 26.19 -36.93
N ALA A 2 -58.12 26.61 -37.42
CA ALA A 2 -56.93 25.77 -37.51
C ALA A 2 -55.76 26.59 -37.00
N ILE A 3 -55.18 26.18 -35.87
CA ILE A 3 -54.08 26.87 -35.20
C ILE A 3 -52.78 26.24 -35.71
N ALA A 4 -51.94 27.02 -36.40
CA ALA A 4 -50.61 26.62 -36.81
C ALA A 4 -49.61 26.94 -35.69
N VAL A 5 -48.91 25.94 -35.19
CA VAL A 5 -47.83 26.07 -34.20
C VAL A 5 -46.50 26.11 -34.94
N ILE A 6 -45.78 27.23 -34.82
CA ILE A 6 -44.43 27.40 -35.38
C ILE A 6 -43.43 26.98 -34.30
N ALA A 7 -42.70 25.89 -34.54
CA ALA A 7 -41.61 25.45 -33.68
C ALA A 7 -40.33 26.22 -34.03
N ALA A 8 -39.85 27.06 -33.12
CA ALA A 8 -38.55 27.71 -33.25
C ALA A 8 -37.44 26.75 -32.80
N ALA A 9 -36.61 26.31 -33.75
CA ALA A 9 -35.41 25.52 -33.45
C ALA A 9 -34.30 26.45 -32.94
N GLY A 10 -34.05 26.42 -31.64
CA GLY A 10 -32.90 27.11 -31.04
C GLY A 10 -31.60 26.40 -31.39
N LEU A 11 -30.74 27.05 -32.17
CA LEU A 11 -29.37 26.62 -32.40
C LEU A 11 -28.60 26.66 -31.07
N HIS A 12 -28.34 25.50 -30.47
CA HIS A 12 -27.37 25.38 -29.39
C HIS A 12 -25.97 25.44 -29.99
N ALA A 13 -25.28 26.56 -29.79
CA ALA A 13 -23.84 26.64 -30.04
C ALA A 13 -23.13 25.70 -29.07
N ALA A 14 -22.63 24.58 -29.60
CA ALA A 14 -21.73 23.70 -28.85
C ALA A 14 -20.45 24.47 -28.54
N GLY A 15 -20.18 24.70 -27.25
CA GLY A 15 -18.90 25.24 -26.81
C GLY A 15 -17.74 24.32 -27.22
N PRO A 16 -16.53 24.86 -27.39
CA PRO A 16 -15.36 24.05 -27.73
C PRO A 16 -15.16 22.94 -26.69
N PRO A 17 -14.76 21.72 -27.12
CA PRO A 17 -14.54 20.61 -26.21
C PRO A 17 -13.48 20.98 -25.18
N PRO A 18 -13.60 20.47 -23.92
CA PRO A 18 -12.59 20.71 -22.90
C PRO A 18 -11.22 20.26 -23.44
N GLN A 19 -10.26 21.18 -23.48
CA GLN A 19 -8.88 20.85 -23.83
C GLN A 19 -8.41 19.72 -22.91
N ALA A 20 -8.04 18.59 -23.51
CA ALA A 20 -7.44 17.48 -22.79
C ALA A 20 -6.25 18.03 -21.99
N ALA A 21 -6.29 17.87 -20.67
CA ALA A 21 -5.21 18.30 -19.80
C ALA A 21 -3.92 17.63 -20.27
N GLU A 22 -2.89 18.43 -20.54
CA GLU A 22 -1.61 17.96 -21.03
C GLU A 22 -1.00 16.98 -20.01
N ALA A 23 -0.72 15.76 -20.46
CA ALA A 23 -0.18 14.72 -19.59
C ALA A 23 1.21 15.13 -19.09
N VAL A 24 1.47 14.96 -17.80
CA VAL A 24 2.78 15.22 -17.22
C VAL A 24 3.77 14.20 -17.78
N SER A 25 4.82 14.69 -18.44
CA SER A 25 5.96 13.89 -18.88
C SER A 25 7.07 13.89 -17.81
N THR A 26 7.94 12.88 -17.83
CA THR A 26 9.15 12.82 -16.99
C THR A 26 9.97 14.12 -17.04
N ALA A 27 10.12 14.71 -18.23
CA ALA A 27 10.84 15.97 -18.42
C ALA A 27 10.13 17.16 -17.74
N SER A 28 8.81 17.26 -17.88
CA SER A 28 8.04 18.32 -17.21
C SER A 28 8.02 18.15 -15.69
N ALA A 29 7.94 16.91 -15.19
CA ALA A 29 8.05 16.62 -13.76
C ALA A 29 9.44 17.00 -13.22
N ARG A 30 10.52 16.67 -13.96
CA ARG A 30 11.89 17.07 -13.62
C ARG A 30 12.03 18.59 -13.48
N ALA A 31 11.50 19.34 -14.45
CA ALA A 31 11.54 20.80 -14.43
C ALA A 31 10.82 21.38 -13.19
N LEU A 32 9.66 20.84 -12.81
CA LEU A 32 8.96 21.24 -11.60
C LEU A 32 9.76 20.93 -10.33
N LEU A 33 10.36 19.74 -10.25
CA LEU A 33 11.21 19.38 -9.11
C LEU A 33 12.44 20.29 -9.01
N ASP A 34 13.05 20.64 -10.13
CA ASP A 34 14.20 21.55 -10.14
C ASP A 34 13.83 22.94 -9.62
N GLN A 35 12.67 23.45 -10.03
CA GLN A 35 12.20 24.78 -9.63
C GLN A 35 11.74 24.84 -8.17
N TYR A 36 11.01 23.82 -7.69
CA TYR A 36 10.30 23.90 -6.41
C TYR A 36 10.88 23.00 -5.30
N CYS A 37 11.70 22.01 -5.64
CA CYS A 37 12.19 21.02 -4.68
C CYS A 37 13.72 21.05 -4.54
N VAL A 38 14.47 21.01 -5.64
CA VAL A 38 15.95 20.88 -5.64
C VAL A 38 16.64 22.09 -5.03
N THR A 39 16.01 23.25 -4.98
CA THR A 39 16.57 24.42 -4.27
C THR A 39 16.86 24.13 -2.80
N CYS A 40 16.16 23.17 -2.18
CA CYS A 40 16.38 22.73 -0.80
C CYS A 40 16.78 21.24 -0.70
N HIS A 41 16.11 20.37 -1.47
CA HIS A 41 16.35 18.93 -1.52
C HIS A 41 17.43 18.57 -2.54
N ASN A 42 18.66 18.99 -2.25
CA ASN A 42 19.85 18.70 -3.06
C ASN A 42 20.97 18.07 -2.22
N ASP A 43 22.05 17.67 -2.88
CA ASP A 43 23.14 16.96 -2.21
C ASP A 43 23.81 17.82 -1.14
N ALA A 44 23.91 19.12 -1.36
CA ALA A 44 24.51 20.01 -0.39
C ALA A 44 23.64 20.13 0.87
N GLY A 45 22.31 20.21 0.71
CA GLY A 45 21.35 20.18 1.82
C GLY A 45 21.41 18.86 2.59
N ARG A 46 21.48 17.72 1.88
CA ARG A 46 21.62 16.41 2.49
C ARG A 46 22.93 16.26 3.27
N ARG A 47 24.06 16.66 2.68
CA ARG A 47 25.39 16.61 3.32
C ARG A 47 25.47 17.47 4.59
N ARG A 48 24.78 18.62 4.62
CA ARG A 48 24.69 19.48 5.82
C ARG A 48 23.67 19.01 6.85
N GLY A 49 22.88 17.98 6.54
CA GLY A 49 21.81 17.48 7.41
C GLY A 49 20.57 18.38 7.48
N SER A 50 20.43 19.40 6.61
CA SER A 50 19.26 20.29 6.62
C SER A 50 18.01 19.66 5.99
N VAL A 51 18.21 18.62 5.16
CA VAL A 51 17.15 17.80 4.57
C VAL A 51 17.59 16.34 4.59
N PRO A 52 16.68 15.37 4.74
CA PRO A 52 17.03 13.95 4.79
C PRO A 52 17.31 13.35 3.41
N VAL A 53 16.80 13.98 2.34
CA VAL A 53 16.82 13.45 0.97
C VAL A 53 17.31 14.49 -0.03
N SER A 54 17.97 14.01 -1.10
CA SER A 54 18.33 14.80 -2.28
C SER A 54 17.53 14.30 -3.47
N LEU A 55 16.91 15.22 -4.20
CA LEU A 55 16.17 14.95 -5.44
C LEU A 55 16.91 15.47 -6.68
N GLN A 56 18.15 15.95 -6.50
CA GLN A 56 18.94 16.61 -7.54
C GLN A 56 19.29 15.66 -8.69
N SER A 57 19.63 14.41 -8.38
CA SER A 57 20.02 13.38 -9.35
C SER A 57 19.04 12.20 -9.37
N ALA A 58 17.83 12.39 -8.84
CA ALA A 58 16.85 11.31 -8.76
C ALA A 58 16.32 10.97 -10.16
N ASP A 59 16.30 9.67 -10.48
CA ASP A 59 15.83 9.16 -11.76
C ASP A 59 14.31 9.00 -11.77
N LEU A 60 13.65 9.90 -12.50
CA LEU A 60 12.20 9.91 -12.62
C LEU A 60 11.66 8.81 -13.57
N ALA A 61 12.52 8.15 -14.34
CA ALA A 61 12.12 6.98 -15.14
C ALA A 61 12.13 5.69 -14.30
N ALA A 62 12.78 5.71 -13.14
CA ALA A 62 12.95 4.55 -12.26
C ALA A 62 12.44 4.82 -10.83
N ILE A 63 11.35 5.58 -10.69
CA ILE A 63 10.76 5.96 -9.39
C ILE A 63 10.54 4.76 -8.46
N GLY A 64 10.15 3.60 -9.01
CA GLY A 64 9.95 2.37 -8.26
C GLY A 64 11.17 1.86 -7.49
N ALA A 65 12.39 2.13 -7.97
CA ALA A 65 13.62 1.69 -7.30
C ALA A 65 13.81 2.37 -5.93
N GLU A 66 13.24 3.56 -5.76
CA GLU A 66 13.29 4.34 -4.52
C GLU A 66 11.87 4.64 -3.99
N ALA A 67 10.94 3.69 -4.14
CA ALA A 67 9.52 3.89 -3.84
C ALA A 67 9.27 4.52 -2.47
N GLY A 68 9.96 4.05 -1.41
CA GLY A 68 9.78 4.61 -0.07
C GLY A 68 10.15 6.10 0.06
N VAL A 69 11.12 6.59 -0.71
CA VAL A 69 11.48 8.02 -0.76
C VAL A 69 10.37 8.80 -1.45
N TRP A 70 9.94 8.32 -2.61
CA TRP A 70 8.93 8.99 -3.44
C TRP A 70 7.54 8.98 -2.82
N GLU A 71 7.13 7.90 -2.17
CA GLU A 71 5.91 7.87 -1.35
C GLU A 71 5.99 8.91 -0.22
N GLY A 72 7.18 9.10 0.38
CA GLY A 72 7.41 10.16 1.35
C GLY A 72 7.22 11.56 0.75
N VAL A 73 7.70 11.78 -0.48
CA VAL A 73 7.49 13.01 -1.24
C VAL A 73 6.00 13.22 -1.50
N VAL A 74 5.30 12.23 -2.05
CA VAL A 74 3.85 12.27 -2.32
C VAL A 74 3.07 12.61 -1.06
N ARG A 75 3.33 11.93 0.07
CA ARG A 75 2.68 12.23 1.36
C ARG A 75 2.88 13.68 1.79
N LYS A 76 4.07 14.25 1.61
CA LYS A 76 4.38 15.64 1.96
C LYS A 76 3.68 16.64 1.04
N LEU A 77 3.57 16.34 -0.26
CA LEU A 77 2.86 17.16 -1.24
C LEU A 77 1.35 17.11 -1.01
N ARG A 78 0.76 15.92 -0.86
CA ARG A 78 -0.67 15.73 -0.52
C ARG A 78 -1.07 16.45 0.77
N ALA A 79 -0.20 16.44 1.78
CA ALA A 79 -0.43 17.15 3.04
C ALA A 79 -0.18 18.67 2.96
N GLY A 80 0.21 19.22 1.80
CA GLY A 80 0.52 20.64 1.64
C GLY A 80 1.69 21.12 2.49
N MET A 81 2.57 20.21 2.94
CA MET A 81 3.74 20.55 3.74
C MET A 81 4.91 21.05 2.89
N MET A 82 4.91 20.74 1.59
CA MET A 82 5.97 21.10 0.65
C MET A 82 5.40 21.81 -0.58
N PRO A 83 6.08 22.83 -1.12
CA PRO A 83 7.15 23.62 -0.48
C PRO A 83 6.66 24.26 0.83
N PRO A 84 7.53 24.55 1.81
CA PRO A 84 7.10 25.15 3.08
C PRO A 84 6.57 26.57 2.90
N ALA A 85 5.86 27.09 3.90
CA ALA A 85 5.34 28.46 3.88
C ALA A 85 6.44 29.49 3.58
N GLY A 86 6.10 30.50 2.76
CA GLY A 86 7.04 31.52 2.31
C GLY A 86 7.93 31.12 1.13
N ARG A 87 7.86 29.87 0.64
CA ARG A 87 8.50 29.45 -0.61
C ARG A 87 7.53 29.57 -1.79
N PRO A 88 8.04 29.82 -3.03
CA PRO A 88 7.22 29.72 -4.23
C PRO A 88 6.54 28.36 -4.30
N ARG A 89 5.27 28.35 -4.70
CA ARG A 89 4.49 27.13 -4.90
C ARG A 89 4.01 27.08 -6.35
N PRO A 90 3.88 25.88 -6.94
CA PRO A 90 3.18 25.73 -8.21
C PRO A 90 1.73 26.23 -8.10
N GLU A 91 1.15 26.57 -9.25
CA GLU A 91 -0.29 26.75 -9.35
C GLU A 91 -1.01 25.45 -8.89
N PRO A 92 -2.15 25.53 -8.18
CA PRO A 92 -2.78 24.36 -7.58
C PRO A 92 -3.04 23.20 -8.56
N ALA A 93 -3.51 23.47 -9.78
CA ALA A 93 -3.73 22.41 -10.75
C ALA A 93 -2.42 21.78 -11.24
N VAL A 94 -1.34 22.56 -11.39
CA VAL A 94 0.02 22.02 -11.68
C VAL A 94 0.50 21.12 -10.54
N HIS A 95 0.33 21.56 -9.28
CA HIS A 95 0.68 20.78 -8.11
C HIS A 95 -0.06 19.43 -8.10
N GLU A 96 -1.38 19.46 -8.28
CA GLU A 96 -2.21 18.26 -8.30
C GLU A 96 -1.83 17.30 -9.43
N ARG A 97 -1.53 17.81 -10.63
CA ARG A 97 -1.06 16.98 -11.75
C ARG A 97 0.28 16.32 -11.47
N LEU A 98 1.23 17.03 -10.84
CA LEU A 98 2.52 16.45 -10.47
C LEU A 98 2.34 15.32 -9.45
N VAL A 99 1.51 15.52 -8.43
CA VAL A 99 1.29 14.51 -7.40
C VAL A 99 0.59 13.28 -7.98
N ALA A 100 -0.46 13.48 -8.78
CA ALA A 100 -1.16 12.38 -9.46
C ALA A 100 -0.22 11.60 -10.41
N TRP A 101 0.69 12.29 -11.10
CA TRP A 101 1.69 11.64 -11.95
C TRP A 101 2.66 10.77 -11.14
N LEU A 102 3.19 11.28 -10.02
CA LEU A 102 4.08 10.52 -9.13
C LEU A 102 3.39 9.27 -8.55
N GLU A 103 2.15 9.40 -8.12
CA GLU A 103 1.33 8.28 -7.63
C GLU A 103 1.16 7.22 -8.73
N ALA A 104 0.81 7.63 -9.95
CA ALA A 104 0.62 6.71 -11.06
C ALA A 104 1.91 5.98 -11.46
N GLU A 105 3.08 6.61 -11.36
CA GLU A 105 4.37 5.94 -11.58
C GLU A 105 4.69 4.91 -10.48
N LEU A 106 4.40 5.25 -9.21
CA LEU A 106 4.56 4.32 -8.08
C LEU A 106 3.62 3.12 -8.21
N ASP A 107 2.36 3.35 -8.55
CA ASP A 107 1.37 2.29 -8.76
C ASP A 107 1.77 1.36 -9.91
N ARG A 108 2.27 1.93 -11.03
CA ARG A 108 2.83 1.14 -12.14
C ARG A 108 3.99 0.27 -11.70
N ALA A 109 4.93 0.84 -10.94
CA ALA A 109 6.08 0.10 -10.44
C ALA A 109 5.67 -1.03 -9.48
N ALA A 110 4.72 -0.76 -8.57
CA ALA A 110 4.20 -1.75 -7.64
C ALA A 110 3.46 -2.90 -8.36
N ALA A 111 2.68 -2.58 -9.40
CA ALA A 111 2.00 -3.59 -10.21
C ALA A 111 2.97 -4.47 -11.00
N ALA A 112 4.09 -3.91 -11.47
CA ALA A 112 5.11 -4.63 -12.23
C ALA A 112 5.94 -5.59 -11.34
N SER A 113 6.12 -5.26 -10.06
CA SER A 113 6.87 -6.08 -9.11
C SER A 113 6.17 -6.12 -7.74
N PRO A 114 5.06 -6.86 -7.61
CA PRO A 114 4.29 -6.90 -6.37
C PRO A 114 5.13 -7.38 -5.20
N ASN A 115 5.16 -6.61 -4.11
CA ASN A 115 5.78 -7.00 -2.85
C ASN A 115 4.68 -7.28 -1.81
N PRO A 116 4.34 -8.55 -1.53
CA PRO A 116 3.30 -8.90 -0.56
C PRO A 116 3.70 -8.63 0.90
N GLY A 117 4.90 -8.08 1.16
CA GLY A 117 5.40 -7.81 2.51
C GLY A 117 5.93 -9.08 3.17
N ARG A 118 5.82 -9.17 4.51
CA ARG A 118 6.17 -10.39 5.25
C ARG A 118 5.17 -11.48 4.91
N THR A 119 5.65 -12.50 4.19
CA THR A 119 4.90 -13.71 3.86
C THR A 119 5.08 -14.82 4.91
N GLU A 120 5.40 -14.48 6.17
CA GLU A 120 5.32 -15.45 7.28
C GLU A 120 3.84 -15.75 7.55
N THR A 121 3.28 -16.59 6.69
CA THR A 121 1.86 -16.80 6.51
C THR A 121 1.44 -18.03 7.29
N PHE A 122 0.57 -17.79 8.28
CA PHE A 122 -0.18 -18.77 9.07
C PHE A 122 0.61 -19.42 10.23
N HIS A 123 0.49 -18.80 11.40
CA HIS A 123 0.70 -19.47 12.68
C HIS A 123 -0.46 -20.42 12.95
N ARG A 124 -0.20 -21.73 13.01
CA ARG A 124 -1.16 -22.67 13.60
C ARG A 124 -1.18 -22.50 15.13
N LEU A 125 -2.27 -22.85 15.78
CA LEU A 125 -2.29 -22.95 17.24
C LEU A 125 -1.32 -24.04 17.69
N ASN A 126 -0.45 -23.74 18.64
CA ASN A 126 0.34 -24.78 19.31
C ASN A 126 -0.55 -25.66 20.20
N ARG A 127 -0.02 -26.72 20.81
CA ARG A 127 -0.81 -27.66 21.63
C ARG A 127 -1.48 -26.98 22.82
N ALA A 128 -0.79 -26.05 23.48
CA ALA A 128 -1.35 -25.32 24.61
C ALA A 128 -2.50 -24.40 24.17
N GLU A 129 -2.29 -23.66 23.10
CA GLU A 129 -3.31 -22.78 22.50
C GLU A 129 -4.51 -23.57 21.99
N TYR A 130 -4.29 -24.72 21.34
CA TYR A 130 -5.37 -25.59 20.86
C TYR A 130 -6.20 -26.14 22.02
N ARG A 131 -5.55 -26.59 23.12
CA ARG A 131 -6.24 -27.05 24.34
C ARG A 131 -7.10 -25.94 24.92
N ASN A 132 -6.53 -24.74 25.08
CA ASN A 132 -7.24 -23.60 25.64
C ASN A 132 -8.42 -23.19 24.76
N ALA A 133 -8.25 -23.16 23.43
CA ALA A 133 -9.34 -22.85 22.51
C ALA A 133 -10.49 -23.86 22.59
N VAL A 134 -10.19 -25.16 22.65
CA VAL A 134 -11.22 -26.21 22.81
C VAL A 134 -11.95 -26.06 24.14
N ARG A 135 -11.22 -25.85 25.24
CA ARG A 135 -11.80 -25.62 26.56
C ARG A 135 -12.69 -24.38 26.57
N ASP A 136 -12.22 -23.27 26.01
CA ASP A 136 -12.91 -21.98 26.11
C ASP A 136 -14.14 -21.91 25.19
N LEU A 137 -14.09 -22.56 24.03
CA LEU A 137 -15.19 -22.55 23.06
C LEU A 137 -16.21 -23.67 23.29
N LEU A 138 -15.76 -24.85 23.71
CA LEU A 138 -16.61 -26.06 23.81
C LEU A 138 -16.79 -26.55 25.26
N ALA A 139 -16.15 -25.91 26.24
CA ALA A 139 -16.15 -26.35 27.64
C ALA A 139 -15.64 -27.80 27.85
N LEU A 140 -14.79 -28.29 26.94
CA LEU A 140 -14.20 -29.62 27.00
C LEU A 140 -12.73 -29.56 27.43
N ASP A 141 -12.37 -30.38 28.42
CA ASP A 141 -10.97 -30.66 28.72
C ASP A 141 -10.52 -31.90 27.94
N VAL A 142 -9.53 -31.72 27.07
CA VAL A 142 -9.06 -32.74 26.13
C VAL A 142 -7.57 -32.96 26.30
N ASP A 143 -7.15 -34.22 26.25
CA ASP A 143 -5.73 -34.56 26.23
C ASP A 143 -5.13 -34.33 24.84
N VAL A 144 -4.74 -33.08 24.58
CA VAL A 144 -4.12 -32.69 23.32
C VAL A 144 -2.79 -33.42 23.07
N GLU A 145 -2.14 -33.94 24.11
CA GLU A 145 -0.85 -34.62 23.98
C GLU A 145 -0.96 -35.93 23.22
N ALA A 146 -2.07 -36.63 23.43
CA ALA A 146 -2.43 -37.84 22.70
C ALA A 146 -2.95 -37.56 21.28
N LEU A 147 -3.35 -36.32 20.98
CA LEU A 147 -4.00 -35.95 19.71
C LEU A 147 -3.02 -35.34 18.70
N LEU A 148 -2.14 -34.45 19.15
CA LEU A 148 -1.27 -33.66 18.30
C LEU A 148 0.21 -33.90 18.64
N PRO A 149 1.11 -33.93 17.64
CA PRO A 149 2.54 -34.07 17.89
C PRO A 149 3.09 -32.84 18.61
N ALA A 150 4.25 -32.99 19.26
CA ALA A 150 4.92 -31.88 19.93
C ALA A 150 5.22 -30.71 18.98
N ASP A 151 5.18 -29.50 19.52
CA ASP A 151 5.47 -28.28 18.78
C ASP A 151 6.98 -28.03 18.73
N ASP A 152 7.44 -27.48 17.62
CA ASP A 152 8.81 -27.00 17.49
C ASP A 152 8.98 -25.71 18.32
N ALA A 153 10.05 -25.64 19.12
CA ALA A 153 10.37 -24.47 19.91
C ALA A 153 11.57 -23.72 19.32
N SER A 154 11.53 -22.39 19.36
CA SER A 154 12.65 -21.51 19.00
C SER A 154 12.76 -20.36 19.98
N TYR A 155 14.00 -19.96 20.29
CA TYR A 155 14.29 -18.97 21.33
C TYR A 155 13.64 -19.27 22.70
N GLY A 156 13.32 -20.54 22.98
CA GLY A 156 12.63 -20.96 24.19
C GLY A 156 11.09 -20.80 24.16
N PHE A 157 10.51 -20.42 23.03
CA PHE A 157 9.07 -20.27 22.83
C PHE A 157 8.56 -21.23 21.77
N ASP A 158 7.36 -21.77 22.00
CA ASP A 158 6.67 -22.74 21.13
C ASP A 158 5.47 -22.12 20.40
N ASN A 159 5.38 -20.78 20.34
CA ASN A 159 4.32 -20.01 19.68
C ASN A 159 4.86 -19.05 18.61
N ILE A 160 6.00 -19.38 18.02
CA ILE A 160 6.65 -18.55 16.99
C ILE A 160 6.12 -18.94 15.60
N ALA A 161 5.42 -18.02 14.95
CA ALA A 161 4.80 -18.20 13.62
C ALA A 161 5.73 -18.77 12.55
N GLY A 162 6.97 -18.28 12.44
CA GLY A 162 7.94 -18.76 11.44
C GLY A 162 8.41 -20.20 11.62
N VAL A 163 8.18 -20.78 12.81
CA VAL A 163 8.61 -22.13 13.21
C VAL A 163 7.43 -23.10 13.21
N LEU A 164 6.24 -22.63 13.59
CA LEU A 164 5.00 -23.40 13.60
C LEU A 164 4.39 -23.54 12.21
N ARG A 165 5.06 -24.32 11.37
CA ARG A 165 4.61 -24.62 10.02
C ARG A 165 3.52 -25.70 10.03
N LEU A 166 2.64 -25.63 9.04
CA LEU A 166 1.68 -26.68 8.72
C LEU A 166 2.26 -27.55 7.59
N ASN A 167 2.28 -28.86 7.82
CA ASN A 167 2.53 -29.86 6.80
C ASN A 167 1.31 -30.78 6.65
N GLU A 168 1.27 -31.59 5.61
CA GLU A 168 0.13 -32.44 5.27
C GLU A 168 -0.24 -33.41 6.40
N SER A 169 0.73 -34.14 6.96
CA SER A 169 0.48 -35.11 8.02
C SER A 169 -0.02 -34.45 9.32
N LEU A 170 0.45 -33.23 9.61
CA LEU A 170 -0.03 -32.46 10.74
C LEU A 170 -1.47 -31.99 10.51
N MET A 171 -1.80 -31.55 9.30
CA MET A 171 -3.18 -31.17 8.94
C MET A 171 -4.15 -32.35 9.13
N GLU A 172 -3.77 -33.55 8.66
CA GLU A 172 -4.56 -34.77 8.87
C GLU A 172 -4.80 -35.05 10.36
N ARG A 173 -3.78 -34.85 11.21
CA ARG A 173 -3.91 -35.00 12.66
C ARG A 173 -4.86 -33.98 13.29
N TYR A 174 -4.81 -32.71 12.87
CA TYR A 174 -5.76 -31.69 13.34
C TYR A 174 -7.20 -32.04 12.94
N LEU A 175 -7.42 -32.52 11.72
CA LEU A 175 -8.75 -32.95 11.27
C LEU A 175 -9.26 -34.17 12.06
N ALA A 176 -8.39 -35.15 12.32
CA ALA A 176 -8.73 -36.32 13.12
C ALA A 176 -9.05 -35.94 14.59
N ALA A 177 -8.24 -35.04 15.18
CA ALA A 177 -8.47 -34.50 16.51
C ALA A 177 -9.81 -33.75 16.57
N ALA A 178 -10.07 -32.85 15.62
CA ALA A 178 -11.33 -32.11 15.53
C ALA A 178 -12.53 -33.06 15.42
N ALA A 179 -12.47 -34.07 14.53
CA ALA A 179 -13.55 -35.05 14.39
C ALA A 179 -13.81 -35.85 15.68
N ARG A 180 -12.75 -36.16 16.46
CA ARG A 180 -12.89 -36.83 17.75
C ARG A 180 -13.53 -35.90 18.79
N ILE A 181 -13.08 -34.65 18.87
CA ILE A 181 -13.58 -33.65 19.83
C ILE A 181 -15.05 -33.32 19.54
N SER A 182 -15.43 -33.14 18.27
CA SER A 182 -16.81 -32.84 17.87
C SER A 182 -17.81 -33.95 18.21
N ARG A 183 -17.38 -35.19 18.44
CA ARG A 183 -18.27 -36.28 18.90
C ARG A 183 -18.48 -36.28 20.42
N ALA A 184 -17.63 -35.58 21.16
CA ALA A 184 -17.68 -35.47 22.62
C ALA A 184 -18.31 -34.15 23.10
N ALA A 185 -18.50 -33.18 22.19
CA ALA A 185 -19.21 -31.92 22.40
C ALA A 185 -20.71 -32.12 22.16
#